data_AF-Q979R7-F1
#
_entry.id   AF-Q979R7-F1
#
_cell.length_a   1.000
_cell.length_b   1.000
_cell.length_c   1.000
_cell.angle_alpha   90.00
_cell.angle_beta   90.00
_cell.angle_gamma   90.00
#
_symmetry.space_group_name_H-M   'P 1'
#
loop_
_entity.id
_entity.type
_entity.pdbx_description
1 polymer ?
#
loop_
_entity_poly.entity_id
_entity_poly.type
_entity_poly.pdbx_seq_one_letter_code
_entity_poly.pdbx_strand_id
1 'polypeptide(L)'
;MAEEEKSDTKKDQINFDSVPKKKRSVFSFIKKKPKEEVKTVIKVKTVGDVPVIVKARKKITEGDIKSAIIDSYNSVKDDYVKYFGLSVNYKGNRDFIINVLSSLGIKLSEEAYVDGKLIRQRLDSLDLGNSEPRLACFAKLSEFYLDFYEVAKYSDKDIENTEKILEDLMGIYNYMDVAKLYFEKEGSENVNT
;
A
#
# COMPACT_ATOMS: atom_id res chain seq x y z
N MET A 1 15.52 22.86 41.62
CA MET A 1 15.13 21.68 40.81
C MET A 1 15.74 21.90 39.42
N ALA A 2 16.75 21.19 38.95
CA ALA A 2 17.42 19.99 39.41
C ALA A 2 18.93 20.11 39.05
N GLU A 3 19.79 19.57 39.91
CA GLU A 3 21.24 19.47 39.71
C GLU A 3 21.57 18.26 38.81
N GLU A 4 22.56 18.42 37.94
CA GLU A 4 23.15 17.38 37.10
C GLU A 4 24.03 16.44 37.93
N GLU A 5 23.74 15.13 37.91
CA GLU A 5 24.71 14.09 38.26
C GLU A 5 25.35 13.51 37.00
N LYS A 6 26.63 13.81 36.80
CA LYS A 6 27.55 13.03 35.97
C LYS A 6 28.14 11.93 36.83
N SER A 7 28.02 10.67 36.39
CA SER A 7 28.82 9.57 36.93
C SER A 7 29.66 8.93 35.84
N ASP A 8 30.98 8.98 36.09
CA ASP A 8 32.04 8.32 35.37
C ASP A 8 31.96 6.80 35.47
N THR A 9 32.40 6.07 34.44
CA THR A 9 32.94 4.72 34.67
C THR A 9 34.17 4.46 33.82
N LYS A 10 35.22 4.07 34.54
CA LYS A 10 36.61 3.91 34.13
C LYS A 10 36.82 2.70 33.22
N LYS A 11 37.80 2.87 32.34
CA LYS A 11 38.59 1.82 31.67
C LYS A 11 39.30 0.97 32.72
N ASP A 12 39.36 -0.34 32.51
CA ASP A 12 40.47 -1.16 32.99
C ASP A 12 40.96 -2.12 31.90
N GLN A 13 42.27 -2.27 31.91
CA GLN A 13 43.14 -2.82 30.88
C GLN A 13 43.55 -4.27 31.21
N ILE A 14 43.68 -5.07 30.15
CA ILE A 14 44.76 -6.02 29.82
C ILE A 14 45.03 -7.18 30.80
N ASN A 15 45.03 -8.42 30.26
CA ASN A 15 46.19 -9.30 30.46
C ASN A 15 46.40 -10.26 29.28
N PHE A 16 47.64 -10.22 28.77
CA PHE A 16 48.20 -11.01 27.69
C PHE A 16 49.35 -11.79 28.32
N ASP A 17 49.31 -13.11 28.24
CA ASP A 17 50.42 -14.08 28.41
C ASP A 17 49.76 -15.45 28.64
N SER A 18 50.23 -16.61 28.18
CA SER A 18 51.33 -17.01 27.31
C SER A 18 51.08 -18.50 26.98
N VAL A 19 51.63 -18.97 25.85
CA VAL A 19 51.38 -20.27 25.21
C VAL A 19 52.07 -21.44 25.94
N PRO A 20 51.53 -22.68 25.86
CA PRO A 20 52.37 -23.74 25.29
C PRO A 20 51.64 -24.66 24.29
N LYS A 21 52.35 -24.94 23.19
CA LYS A 21 52.01 -25.90 22.12
C LYS A 21 52.02 -27.34 22.64
N LYS A 22 51.01 -28.15 22.31
CA LYS A 22 51.14 -29.63 22.34
C LYS A 22 50.48 -30.29 21.13
N LYS A 23 51.16 -31.32 20.64
CA LYS A 23 51.03 -31.98 19.34
C LYS A 23 49.85 -32.96 19.24
N ARG A 24 49.33 -33.06 18.00
CA ARG A 24 48.71 -34.20 17.30
C ARG A 24 47.47 -34.87 17.92
N SER A 25 46.35 -34.74 17.20
CA SER A 25 45.44 -35.86 16.96
C SER A 25 44.70 -35.63 15.65
N VAL A 26 44.82 -36.60 14.75
CA VAL A 26 44.17 -36.67 13.44
C VAL A 26 42.81 -37.32 13.67
N PHE A 27 41.77 -36.51 13.84
CA PHE A 27 40.39 -36.94 13.68
C PHE A 27 39.69 -35.93 12.78
N SER A 28 39.44 -36.34 11.54
CA SER A 28 38.57 -35.66 10.60
C SER A 28 37.15 -35.68 11.12
N PHE A 29 36.81 -34.75 12.00
CA PHE A 29 35.43 -34.37 12.27
C PHE A 29 34.87 -33.77 10.99
N ILE A 30 34.01 -34.53 10.32
CA ILE A 30 33.13 -34.06 9.27
C ILE A 30 32.36 -32.87 9.86
N LYS A 31 32.79 -31.66 9.54
CA LYS A 31 32.03 -30.44 9.77
C LYS A 31 30.77 -30.56 8.92
N LYS A 32 29.69 -31.08 9.49
CA LYS A 32 28.35 -30.83 8.98
C LYS A 32 28.22 -29.31 8.93
N LYS A 33 28.18 -28.73 7.73
CA LYS A 33 27.78 -27.34 7.53
C LYS A 33 26.49 -27.14 8.33
N PRO A 34 26.37 -26.10 9.19
CA PRO A 34 25.09 -25.78 9.77
C PRO A 34 24.13 -25.61 8.59
N LYS A 35 23.09 -26.45 8.53
CA LYS A 35 21.96 -26.15 7.66
C LYS A 35 21.49 -24.79 8.13
N GLU A 36 21.56 -23.79 7.25
CA GLU A 36 20.86 -22.54 7.48
C GLU A 36 19.41 -22.95 7.76
N GLU A 37 19.00 -22.80 9.02
CA GLU A 37 17.60 -22.81 9.36
C GLU A 37 17.01 -21.62 8.61
N VAL A 38 16.43 -21.90 7.44
CA VAL A 38 15.58 -20.96 6.73
C VAL A 38 14.42 -20.69 7.67
N LYS A 39 14.58 -19.68 8.53
CA LYS A 39 13.49 -19.11 9.29
C LYS A 39 12.55 -18.51 8.26
N THR A 40 11.52 -19.25 7.92
CA THR A 40 10.41 -18.76 7.12
C THR A 40 9.74 -17.66 7.93
N VAL A 41 10.16 -16.41 7.72
CA VAL A 41 9.51 -15.25 8.32
C VAL A 41 8.21 -15.06 7.54
N ILE A 42 7.12 -15.61 8.06
CA ILE A 42 5.78 -15.34 7.56
C ILE A 42 5.44 -13.90 7.96
N LYS A 43 5.80 -12.93 7.13
CA LYS A 43 5.39 -11.54 7.32
C LYS A 43 3.94 -11.41 6.84
N VAL A 44 3.00 -11.48 7.78
CA VAL A 44 1.59 -11.17 7.51
C VAL A 44 1.51 -9.69 7.14
N LYS A 45 1.34 -9.39 5.84
CA LYS A 45 1.15 -8.02 5.37
C LYS A 45 -0.30 -7.64 5.57
N THR A 46 -0.53 -6.58 6.33
CA THR A 46 -1.86 -6.02 6.54
C THR A 46 -2.20 -5.04 5.41
N VAL A 47 -3.46 -4.65 5.26
CA VAL A 47 -3.87 -3.62 4.27
C VAL A 47 -3.09 -2.32 4.48
N GLY A 48 -2.72 -1.99 5.72
CA GLY A 48 -1.88 -0.83 6.03
C GLY A 48 -0.45 -0.88 5.47
N ASP A 49 0.02 -2.06 5.06
CA ASP A 49 1.35 -2.27 4.46
C ASP A 49 1.35 -2.18 2.92
N VAL A 50 0.19 -1.88 2.32
CA VAL A 50 0.07 -1.67 0.87
C VAL A 50 0.97 -0.50 0.46
N PRO A 51 1.83 -0.65 -0.59
CA PRO A 51 2.80 0.38 -0.97
C PRO A 51 2.20 1.77 -1.19
N VAL A 52 1.00 1.84 -1.76
CA VAL A 52 0.29 3.11 -1.97
C VAL A 52 -0.07 3.79 -0.65
N ILE A 53 -0.60 3.03 0.32
CA ILE A 53 -0.98 3.56 1.65
C ILE A 53 0.25 4.02 2.44
N VAL A 54 1.33 3.24 2.39
CA VAL A 54 2.59 3.59 3.05
C VAL A 54 3.17 4.90 2.48
N LYS A 55 3.15 5.06 1.15
CA LYS A 55 3.59 6.29 0.48
C LYS A 55 2.70 7.48 0.82
N ALA A 56 1.38 7.28 0.80
CA ALA A 56 0.41 8.31 1.17
C ALA A 56 0.66 8.83 2.59
N ARG A 57 0.79 7.90 3.56
CA ARG A 57 1.07 8.23 4.97
C ARG A 57 2.35 9.04 5.10
N LYS A 58 3.44 8.63 4.43
CA LYS A 58 4.71 9.36 4.46
C LYS A 58 4.54 10.79 3.98
N LYS A 59 3.90 11.01 2.83
CA LYS A 59 3.67 12.35 2.27
C LYS A 59 2.79 13.22 3.16
N ILE A 60 1.75 12.65 3.76
CA ILE A 60 0.89 13.32 4.73
C ILE A 60 1.72 13.79 5.94
N THR A 61 2.58 12.94 6.50
CA THR A 61 3.47 13.30 7.61
C THR A 61 4.48 14.39 7.23
N GLU A 62 4.90 14.44 5.97
CA GLU A 62 5.78 15.47 5.41
C GLU A 62 5.05 16.79 5.07
N GLY A 63 3.72 16.85 5.24
CA GLY A 63 2.89 18.02 4.95
C GLY A 63 2.47 18.16 3.48
N ASP A 64 2.84 17.22 2.61
CA ASP A 64 2.52 17.23 1.18
C ASP A 64 1.19 16.48 0.89
N ILE A 65 0.09 17.02 1.44
CA ILE A 65 -1.23 16.37 1.42
C ILE A 65 -1.79 16.29 -0.01
N LYS A 66 -1.69 17.37 -0.80
CA LYS A 66 -2.21 17.40 -2.18
C LYS A 66 -1.55 16.34 -3.05
N SER A 67 -0.22 16.22 -3.00
CA SER A 67 0.47 15.21 -3.78
C SER A 67 0.21 13.80 -3.22
N ALA A 68 0.05 13.65 -1.91
CA ALA A 68 -0.37 12.36 -1.32
C ALA A 68 -1.68 11.87 -1.95
N ILE A 69 -2.69 12.74 -2.05
CA ILE A 69 -4.00 12.40 -2.63
C ILE A 69 -3.88 12.08 -4.12
N ILE A 70 -3.24 12.96 -4.89
CA ILE A 70 -3.16 12.84 -6.35
C ILE A 70 -2.43 11.55 -6.75
N ASP A 71 -1.27 11.29 -6.14
CA ASP A 71 -0.47 10.11 -6.45
C ASP A 71 -1.14 8.83 -5.98
N SER A 72 -1.81 8.87 -4.82
CA SER A 72 -2.54 7.71 -4.32
C SER A 72 -3.71 7.38 -5.21
N TYR A 73 -4.52 8.36 -5.61
CA TYR A 73 -5.64 8.11 -6.54
C TYR A 73 -5.15 7.49 -7.85
N ASN A 74 -4.10 8.04 -8.47
CA ASN A 74 -3.57 7.50 -9.72
C ASN A 74 -3.07 6.06 -9.53
N SER A 75 -2.34 5.79 -8.44
CA SER A 75 -1.82 4.45 -8.15
C SER A 75 -2.95 3.45 -7.89
N VAL A 76 -3.98 3.82 -7.11
CA VAL A 76 -5.14 2.94 -6.85
C VAL A 76 -5.94 2.70 -8.13
N LYS A 77 -6.11 3.72 -8.97
CA LYS A 77 -6.76 3.58 -10.27
C LYS A 77 -6.04 2.55 -11.14
N ASP A 78 -4.71 2.63 -11.20
CA ASP A 78 -3.89 1.71 -11.98
C ASP A 78 -3.94 0.29 -11.40
N ASP A 79 -3.90 0.15 -10.08
CA ASP A 79 -4.10 -1.13 -9.39
C ASP A 79 -5.49 -1.72 -9.67
N TYR A 80 -6.54 -0.91 -9.65
CA TYR A 80 -7.92 -1.33 -9.97
C TYR A 80 -7.99 -1.86 -11.41
N VAL A 81 -7.45 -1.10 -12.36
CA VAL A 81 -7.39 -1.48 -13.78
C VAL A 81 -6.65 -2.82 -13.95
N LYS A 82 -5.49 -2.96 -13.30
CA LYS A 82 -4.68 -4.17 -13.33
C LYS A 82 -5.42 -5.37 -12.74
N TYR A 83 -6.01 -5.19 -11.56
CA TYR A 83 -6.65 -6.28 -10.81
C TYR A 83 -7.89 -6.83 -11.51
N PHE A 84 -8.74 -5.94 -12.05
CA PHE A 84 -9.99 -6.31 -12.70
C PHE A 84 -9.88 -6.44 -14.24
N GLY A 85 -8.66 -6.35 -14.79
CA GLY A 85 -8.39 -6.63 -16.20
C GLY A 85 -9.08 -5.66 -17.17
N LEU A 86 -9.12 -4.37 -16.85
CA LEU A 86 -9.75 -3.36 -17.70
C LEU A 86 -8.85 -2.92 -18.85
N SER A 87 -9.44 -2.70 -20.04
CA SER A 87 -8.74 -2.04 -21.14
C SER A 87 -8.61 -0.54 -20.86
N VAL A 88 -7.38 -0.05 -20.83
CA VAL A 88 -7.05 1.37 -20.60
C VAL A 88 -7.11 2.15 -21.90
N ASN A 89 -8.24 2.83 -22.14
CA ASN A 89 -8.29 3.92 -23.12
C ASN A 89 -9.37 4.94 -22.75
N TYR A 90 -9.14 5.68 -21.67
CA TYR A 90 -10.05 6.71 -21.17
C TYR A 90 -9.40 8.08 -21.30
N LYS A 91 -10.17 9.09 -21.70
CA LYS A 91 -9.66 10.44 -21.97
C LYS A 91 -9.34 11.24 -20.70
N GLY A 92 -9.80 10.76 -19.54
CA GLY A 92 -9.56 11.39 -18.24
C GLY A 92 -10.20 10.60 -17.10
N ASN A 93 -10.05 11.10 -15.86
CA ASN A 93 -10.53 10.40 -14.67
C ASN A 93 -12.07 10.38 -14.57
N ARG A 94 -12.76 11.47 -14.94
CA ARG A 94 -14.22 11.49 -14.95
C ARG A 94 -14.80 10.57 -16.03
N ASP A 95 -14.20 10.58 -17.22
CA ASP A 95 -14.53 9.65 -18.30
C ASP A 95 -14.31 8.19 -17.88
N PHE A 96 -13.21 7.89 -17.18
CA PHE A 96 -12.97 6.58 -16.58
C PHE A 96 -14.07 6.18 -15.59
N ILE A 97 -14.45 7.06 -14.66
CA ILE A 97 -15.51 6.79 -13.67
C ILE A 97 -16.83 6.47 -14.35
N ILE A 98 -17.26 7.31 -15.29
CA ILE A 98 -18.56 7.15 -15.94
C ILE A 98 -18.60 5.88 -16.78
N ASN A 99 -17.58 5.62 -17.59
CA ASN A 99 -17.55 4.43 -18.44
C ASN A 99 -17.47 3.13 -17.63
N VAL A 100 -16.70 3.11 -16.53
CA VAL A 100 -16.63 1.92 -15.70
C VAL A 100 -17.95 1.70 -14.95
N LEU A 101 -18.57 2.74 -14.38
CA LEU A 101 -19.91 2.62 -13.77
C LEU A 101 -20.94 2.09 -14.78
N SER A 102 -20.93 2.62 -16.00
CA SER A 102 -21.78 2.14 -17.09
C SER A 102 -21.54 0.66 -17.40
N SER A 103 -20.26 0.23 -17.47
CA SER A 103 -19.88 -1.18 -17.68
C SER A 103 -20.32 -2.11 -16.55
N LEU A 104 -20.49 -1.57 -15.34
CA LEU A 104 -20.99 -2.27 -14.16
C LEU A 104 -22.53 -2.23 -14.06
N GLY A 105 -23.22 -1.75 -15.10
CA GLY A 105 -24.68 -1.66 -15.16
C GLY A 105 -25.26 -0.42 -14.47
N ILE A 106 -24.41 0.49 -13.96
CA ILE A 106 -24.84 1.74 -13.34
C ILE A 106 -24.94 2.83 -14.40
N LYS A 107 -26.16 3.09 -14.84
CA LYS A 107 -26.45 4.18 -15.77
C LYS A 107 -26.36 5.52 -15.06
N LEU A 108 -25.64 6.45 -15.68
CA LEU A 108 -25.56 7.86 -15.33
C LEU A 108 -26.08 8.70 -16.49
N SER A 109 -26.61 9.88 -16.19
CA SER A 109 -26.99 10.84 -17.22
C SER A 109 -25.77 11.53 -17.82
N GLU A 110 -25.89 12.12 -19.01
CA GLU A 110 -24.77 12.78 -19.68
C GLU A 110 -24.26 14.00 -18.89
N GLU A 111 -25.11 14.63 -18.08
CA GLU A 111 -24.69 15.74 -17.21
C GLU A 111 -23.65 15.29 -16.16
N ALA A 112 -23.54 13.99 -15.85
CA ALA A 112 -22.56 13.46 -14.91
C ALA A 112 -21.10 13.68 -15.37
N TYR A 113 -20.87 13.93 -16.68
CA TYR A 113 -19.55 14.31 -17.20
C TYR A 113 -19.08 15.67 -16.66
N VAL A 114 -20.01 16.53 -16.24
CA VAL A 114 -19.72 17.89 -15.76
C VAL A 114 -20.05 18.04 -14.28
N ASP A 115 -21.15 17.44 -13.80
CA ASP A 115 -21.59 17.53 -12.41
C ASP A 115 -21.30 16.24 -11.61
N GLY A 116 -20.27 16.31 -10.77
CA GLY A 116 -19.89 15.23 -9.86
C GLY A 116 -20.97 14.87 -8.82
N LYS A 117 -21.94 15.75 -8.56
CA LYS A 117 -23.04 15.45 -7.62
C LYS A 117 -23.93 14.32 -8.12
N LEU A 118 -24.14 14.22 -9.43
CA LEU A 118 -24.94 13.14 -10.03
C LEU A 118 -24.25 11.79 -9.86
N ILE A 119 -22.92 11.76 -9.96
CA ILE A 119 -22.12 10.56 -9.66
C ILE A 119 -22.30 10.20 -8.18
N ARG A 120 -22.11 11.16 -7.27
CA ARG A 120 -22.28 10.95 -5.82
C ARG A 120 -23.66 10.39 -5.47
N GLN A 121 -24.73 11.07 -5.91
CA GLN A 121 -26.10 10.61 -5.66
C GLN A 121 -26.32 9.16 -6.10
N ARG A 122 -25.73 8.79 -7.25
CA ARG A 122 -25.84 7.43 -7.73
C ARG A 122 -25.06 6.45 -6.86
N LEU A 123 -23.84 6.79 -6.43
CA LEU A 123 -23.04 5.96 -5.53
C LEU A 123 -23.71 5.76 -4.17
N ASP A 124 -24.27 6.84 -3.58
CA ASP A 124 -24.96 6.80 -2.29
C ASP A 124 -26.22 5.91 -2.32
N SER A 125 -26.79 5.68 -3.51
CA SER A 125 -27.95 4.79 -3.70
C SER A 125 -27.58 3.30 -3.82
N LEU A 126 -26.29 2.95 -3.86
CA LEU A 126 -25.84 1.57 -4.01
C LEU A 126 -25.78 0.87 -2.65
N ASP A 127 -26.30 -0.36 -2.60
CA ASP A 127 -26.06 -1.25 -1.46
C ASP A 127 -24.70 -1.96 -1.65
N LEU A 128 -23.65 -1.33 -1.13
CA LEU A 128 -22.29 -1.86 -1.27
C LEU A 128 -22.08 -3.16 -0.49
N GLY A 129 -22.81 -3.39 0.60
CA GLY A 129 -22.65 -4.56 1.48
C GLY A 129 -23.02 -5.88 0.82
N ASN A 130 -23.95 -5.84 -0.14
CA ASN A 130 -24.40 -6.99 -0.91
C ASN A 130 -23.92 -6.97 -2.38
N SER A 131 -23.07 -6.01 -2.75
CA SER A 131 -22.61 -5.85 -4.13
C SER A 131 -21.38 -6.70 -4.44
N GLU A 132 -21.17 -6.96 -5.73
CA GLU A 132 -19.93 -7.58 -6.23
C GLU A 132 -18.70 -6.78 -5.77
N PRO A 133 -17.61 -7.43 -5.31
CA PRO A 133 -16.41 -6.73 -4.84
C PRO A 133 -15.85 -5.71 -5.83
N ARG A 134 -15.99 -5.99 -7.14
CA ARG A 134 -15.59 -5.08 -8.21
C ARG A 134 -16.36 -3.76 -8.19
N LEU A 135 -17.68 -3.81 -7.94
CA LEU A 135 -18.53 -2.63 -7.85
C LEU A 135 -18.26 -1.87 -6.55
N ALA A 136 -18.18 -2.57 -5.42
CA ALA A 136 -17.85 -1.96 -4.12
C ALA A 136 -16.50 -1.23 -4.14
N CYS A 137 -15.47 -1.89 -4.68
CA CYS A 137 -14.14 -1.31 -4.88
C CYS A 137 -14.21 -0.04 -5.74
N PHE A 138 -14.97 -0.10 -6.85
CA PHE A 138 -15.07 1.04 -7.77
C PHE A 138 -15.85 2.21 -7.19
N ALA A 139 -16.92 1.92 -6.45
CA ALA A 139 -17.68 2.93 -5.73
C ALA A 139 -16.76 3.68 -4.76
N LYS A 140 -15.98 2.97 -3.94
CA LYS A 140 -15.02 3.57 -3.00
C LYS A 140 -13.93 4.39 -3.71
N LEU A 141 -13.39 3.91 -4.84
CA LEU A 141 -12.45 4.67 -5.65
C LEU A 141 -13.07 5.96 -6.21
N SER A 142 -14.33 5.89 -6.63
CA SER A 142 -15.07 7.03 -7.17
C SER A 142 -15.42 8.04 -6.06
N GLU A 143 -15.78 7.57 -4.87
CA GLU A 143 -15.96 8.40 -3.68
C GLU A 143 -14.66 9.16 -3.34
N PHE A 144 -13.52 8.45 -3.28
CA PHE A 144 -12.22 9.07 -3.03
C PHE A 144 -11.86 10.14 -4.08
N TYR A 145 -12.20 9.89 -5.35
CA TYR A 145 -12.02 10.87 -6.41
C TYR A 145 -12.81 12.16 -6.12
N LEU A 146 -14.10 12.03 -5.79
CA LEU A 146 -14.99 13.15 -5.54
C LEU A 146 -14.64 13.92 -4.26
N ASP A 147 -14.31 13.20 -3.19
CA ASP A 147 -14.05 13.78 -1.87
C ASP A 147 -12.69 14.46 -1.78
N PHE A 148 -11.66 13.87 -2.40
CA PHE A 148 -10.29 14.30 -2.19
C PHE A 148 -9.60 14.71 -3.48
N TYR A 149 -9.65 13.89 -4.53
CA TYR A 149 -8.85 14.14 -5.73
C TYR A 149 -9.26 15.44 -6.44
N GLU A 150 -10.56 15.66 -6.65
CA GLU A 150 -11.04 16.88 -7.31
C GLU A 150 -10.67 18.13 -6.52
N VAL A 151 -10.81 18.08 -5.19
CA VAL A 151 -10.45 19.18 -4.29
C VAL A 151 -8.95 19.44 -4.35
N ALA A 152 -8.13 18.40 -4.21
CA ALA A 152 -6.67 18.53 -4.22
C ALA A 152 -6.12 19.08 -5.55
N LYS A 153 -6.75 18.70 -6.69
CA LYS A 153 -6.28 19.06 -8.02
C LYS A 153 -6.81 20.39 -8.54
N TYR A 154 -8.06 20.73 -8.23
CA TYR A 154 -8.75 21.87 -8.85
C TYR A 154 -9.14 22.96 -7.85
N SER A 155 -8.86 22.78 -6.56
CA SER A 155 -9.18 23.76 -5.53
C SER A 155 -7.94 24.17 -4.72
N ASP A 156 -7.96 25.41 -4.25
CA ASP A 156 -6.98 25.94 -3.28
C ASP A 156 -7.41 25.72 -1.83
N LYS A 157 -8.50 24.98 -1.61
CA LYS A 157 -8.94 24.62 -0.25
C LYS A 157 -7.93 23.70 0.42
N ASP A 158 -7.68 23.98 1.70
CA ASP A 158 -6.94 23.10 2.57
C ASP A 158 -7.76 21.86 2.90
N ILE A 159 -7.08 20.71 2.98
CA ILE A 159 -7.69 19.40 3.27
C ILE A 159 -7.21 18.99 4.66
N GLU A 160 -8.07 19.22 5.65
CA GLU A 160 -7.72 19.06 7.07
C GLU A 160 -7.84 17.61 7.55
N ASN A 161 -8.80 16.85 7.01
CA ASN A 161 -9.06 15.48 7.46
C ASN A 161 -8.16 14.45 6.76
N THR A 162 -6.90 14.42 7.19
CA THR A 162 -5.87 13.53 6.62
C THR A 162 -6.03 12.06 7.03
N GLU A 163 -6.66 11.78 8.18
CA GLU A 163 -6.95 10.42 8.63
C GLU A 163 -7.95 9.74 7.70
N LYS A 164 -9.03 10.44 7.32
CA LYS A 164 -10.02 9.94 6.37
C LYS A 164 -9.42 9.56 5.01
N ILE A 165 -8.37 10.25 4.56
CA ILE A 165 -7.66 9.89 3.31
C ILE A 165 -7.12 8.46 3.41
N LEU A 166 -6.44 8.14 4.52
CA LEU A 166 -5.86 6.81 4.73
C LEU A 166 -6.93 5.74 4.94
N GLU A 167 -7.99 6.07 5.67
CA GLU A 167 -9.13 5.16 5.89
C GLU A 167 -9.82 4.81 4.57
N ASP A 168 -10.09 5.79 3.71
CA ASP A 168 -10.74 5.55 2.42
C ASP A 168 -9.83 4.74 1.49
N LEU A 169 -8.52 5.00 1.49
CA LEU A 169 -7.55 4.18 0.74
C LEU A 169 -7.57 2.72 1.21
N MET A 170 -7.53 2.48 2.53
CA MET A 170 -7.66 1.13 3.09
C MET A 170 -9.00 0.50 2.70
N GLY A 171 -10.09 1.28 2.73
CA GLY A 171 -11.42 0.85 2.32
C GLY A 171 -11.48 0.36 0.88
N ILE A 172 -10.72 0.96 -0.04
CA ILE A 172 -10.62 0.49 -1.44
C ILE A 172 -9.88 -0.85 -1.51
N TYR A 173 -8.72 -0.96 -0.85
CA TYR A 173 -7.91 -2.19 -0.88
C TYR A 173 -8.55 -3.38 -0.15
N ASN A 174 -9.53 -3.17 0.72
CA ASN A 174 -10.30 -4.27 1.33
C ASN A 174 -11.05 -5.13 0.30
N TYR A 175 -11.26 -4.62 -0.92
CA TYR A 175 -11.93 -5.35 -2.00
C TYR A 175 -10.97 -5.92 -3.06
N MET A 176 -9.66 -5.80 -2.85
CA MET A 176 -8.64 -6.34 -3.74
C MET A 176 -7.71 -7.29 -2.97
N ASP A 177 -7.37 -8.42 -3.59
CA ASP A 177 -6.31 -9.27 -3.05
C ASP A 177 -4.95 -8.59 -3.29
N VAL A 178 -4.43 -7.97 -2.23
CA VAL A 178 -3.12 -7.31 -2.23
C VAL A 178 -1.99 -8.30 -2.54
N ALA A 179 -2.12 -9.56 -2.12
CA ALA A 179 -1.13 -10.58 -2.41
C ALA A 179 -1.07 -10.83 -3.92
N LYS A 180 -2.24 -10.97 -4.54
CA LYS A 180 -2.38 -11.09 -6.00
C LYS A 180 -1.81 -9.89 -6.75
N LEU A 181 -2.15 -8.68 -6.30
CA LEU A 181 -1.71 -7.43 -6.95
C LEU A 181 -0.19 -7.25 -7.00
N TYR A 182 0.51 -7.62 -5.92
CA TYR A 182 1.92 -7.27 -5.71
C TYR A 182 2.88 -8.47 -5.73
N PHE A 183 2.39 -9.71 -5.74
CA PHE A 183 3.25 -10.91 -5.63
C PHE A 183 2.97 -12.01 -6.67
N GLU A 184 2.16 -11.77 -7.71
CA GLU A 184 1.88 -12.74 -8.81
C GLU A 184 3.10 -13.15 -9.68
N LYS A 185 4.34 -12.82 -9.29
CA LYS A 185 5.56 -13.05 -10.10
C LYS A 185 6.62 -13.96 -9.47
N GLU A 186 6.24 -15.00 -8.72
CA GLU A 186 7.21 -16.01 -8.23
C GLU A 186 6.88 -17.47 -8.62
N GLY A 187 6.05 -17.71 -9.66
CA GLY A 187 5.61 -19.08 -9.99
C GLY A 187 5.56 -19.50 -11.45
N SER A 188 5.87 -18.64 -12.41
CA SER A 188 5.83 -18.99 -13.84
C SER A 188 7.20 -18.92 -14.50
N GLU A 189 8.21 -19.52 -13.86
CA GLU A 189 9.47 -19.87 -14.51
C GLU A 189 9.67 -21.39 -14.46
N ASN A 190 9.66 -22.00 -15.65
CA ASN A 190 10.27 -23.27 -16.04
C ASN A 190 9.62 -24.59 -15.59
N VAL A 191 8.61 -25.02 -16.35
CA VAL A 191 8.52 -26.44 -16.75
C VAL A 191 8.76 -26.49 -18.26
N ASN A 192 10.03 -26.54 -18.64
CA ASN A 192 10.48 -27.01 -19.94
C ASN A 192 11.95 -27.45 -19.79
N THR A 193 12.13 -28.69 -19.36
CA THR A 193 13.16 -29.62 -19.86
C THR A 193 12.82 -31.03 -19.40
#